data_AF-A0A8T2BXL5-F1
#
_entry.id   AF-A0A8T2BXL5-F1
#
_cell.length_a   1.000
_cell.length_b   1.000
_cell.length_c   1.000
_cell.angle_alpha   90.00
_cell.angle_beta   90.00
_cell.angle_gamma   90.00
#
_symmetry.space_group_name_H-M   'P 1'
#
loop_
_entity.id
_entity.type
_entity.pdbx_description
1 polymer ?
#
loop_
_entity_poly.entity_id
_entity_poly.type
_entity_poly.pdbx_seq_one_letter_code
_entity_poly.pdbx_strand_id
1 'polypeptide(L)'
;MYEEAEKILDGAMEKSKGPFSKARQLLMIHLLENGKADLAMKHLEAAFSDSAENKDEWSWSSELVSLFFLNFEKAKDVDGAEDFCKILSNWKPLDSETMSFLIKTYAAAEKTCPEMRVRLSQHQIEVSEEIQDLLKTVCP
;
A
#
# COMPACT_ATOMS: atom_id res chain seq x y z
N MET A 1 -19.60 -6.84 -10.27
CA MET A 1 -19.59 -7.96 -9.31
C MET A 1 -19.00 -7.49 -7.97
N TYR A 2 -17.96 -6.65 -7.97
CA TYR A 2 -17.43 -6.05 -6.75
C TYR A 2 -18.43 -5.15 -6.02
N GLU A 3 -19.33 -4.47 -6.74
CA GLU A 3 -20.33 -3.56 -6.16
C GLU A 3 -21.34 -4.28 -5.26
N GLU A 4 -21.64 -5.54 -5.57
CA GLU A 4 -22.51 -6.37 -4.73
C GLU A 4 -21.77 -6.84 -3.48
N ALA A 5 -20.50 -7.26 -3.64
CA ALA A 5 -19.64 -7.63 -2.52
C ALA A 5 -19.41 -6.46 -1.55
N GLU A 6 -19.18 -5.25 -2.09
CA GLU A 6 -19.04 -4.01 -1.33
C GLU A 6 -20.31 -3.71 -0.53
N LYS A 7 -21.50 -3.74 -1.16
CA LYS A 7 -22.78 -3.53 -0.46
C LYS A 7 -23.04 -4.54 0.65
N ILE A 8 -22.69 -5.81 0.43
CA ILE A 8 -22.84 -6.87 1.44
C ILE A 8 -21.92 -6.60 2.62
N LEU A 9 -20.67 -6.22 2.35
CA LEU A 9 -19.69 -5.89 3.39
C LEU A 9 -20.13 -4.66 4.19
N ASP A 10 -20.49 -3.57 3.52
CA ASP A 10 -20.96 -2.34 4.17
C ASP A 10 -22.18 -2.60 5.06
N GLY A 11 -23.18 -3.31 4.53
CA GLY A 11 -24.37 -3.67 5.30
C GLY A 11 -24.10 -4.60 6.49
N ALA A 12 -23.01 -5.37 6.48
CA ALA A 12 -22.59 -6.19 7.62
C ALA A 12 -21.83 -5.36 8.67
N MET A 13 -20.99 -4.42 8.22
CA MET A 13 -20.24 -3.48 9.06
C MET A 13 -21.14 -2.47 9.77
N GLU A 14 -22.25 -2.05 9.15
CA GLU A 14 -23.27 -1.22 9.80
C GLU A 14 -23.96 -1.94 10.98
N LYS A 15 -24.09 -3.27 10.91
CA LYS A 15 -24.86 -4.07 11.87
C LYS A 15 -24.02 -4.62 13.02
N SER A 16 -22.70 -4.70 12.87
CA SER A 16 -21.82 -5.27 13.89
C SER A 16 -20.38 -4.79 13.71
N LYS A 17 -19.56 -4.94 14.75
CA LYS A 17 -18.10 -4.71 14.70
C LYS A 17 -17.29 -5.96 14.30
N GLY A 18 -17.92 -7.00 13.74
CA GLY A 18 -17.30 -8.32 13.53
C GLY A 18 -15.93 -8.30 12.81
N PRO A 19 -15.25 -9.47 12.70
CA PRO A 19 -13.89 -9.54 12.16
C PRO A 19 -13.86 -9.38 10.63
N PHE A 20 -14.13 -8.18 10.15
CA PHE A 20 -14.29 -7.86 8.72
C PHE A 20 -12.96 -7.57 8.01
N SER A 21 -11.84 -7.58 8.73
CA SER A 21 -10.53 -7.26 8.17
C SER A 21 -10.19 -8.15 6.98
N LYS A 22 -10.41 -9.46 7.08
CA LYS A 22 -10.15 -10.40 5.98
C LYS A 22 -11.08 -10.19 4.79
N ALA A 23 -12.37 -9.95 5.03
CA ALA A 23 -13.35 -9.71 3.97
C ALA A 23 -13.02 -8.42 3.21
N ARG A 24 -12.69 -7.33 3.92
CA ARG A 24 -12.27 -6.06 3.33
C ARG A 24 -10.97 -6.23 2.52
N GLN A 25 -10.00 -7.00 3.02
CA GLN A 25 -8.78 -7.32 2.27
C GLN A 25 -9.05 -8.05 0.95
N LEU A 26 -9.91 -9.08 0.97
CA LEU A 26 -10.27 -9.82 -0.25
C LEU A 26 -10.98 -8.93 -1.27
N LEU A 27 -11.85 -8.04 -0.81
CA LEU A 27 -12.49 -7.04 -1.68
C LEU A 27 -11.44 -6.11 -2.32
N MET A 28 -10.50 -5.58 -1.53
CA MET A 28 -9.43 -4.72 -2.04
C MET A 28 -8.52 -5.43 -3.05
N ILE A 29 -8.14 -6.69 -2.79
CA ILE A 29 -7.38 -7.51 -3.76
C ILE A 29 -8.13 -7.60 -5.08
N HIS A 30 -9.42 -7.97 -5.03
CA HIS A 30 -10.24 -8.05 -6.24
C HIS A 30 -10.36 -6.71 -6.97
N LEU A 31 -10.50 -5.60 -6.25
CA LEU A 31 -10.51 -4.25 -6.84
C LEU A 31 -9.19 -3.94 -7.55
N LEU A 32 -8.04 -4.25 -6.92
CA LEU A 32 -6.71 -4.01 -7.47
C LEU A 32 -6.43 -4.86 -8.71
N GLU A 33 -6.85 -6.13 -8.73
CA GLU A 33 -6.75 -7.00 -9.90
C GLU A 33 -7.55 -6.45 -11.10
N ASN A 34 -8.60 -5.66 -10.84
CA ASN A 34 -9.44 -5.03 -11.84
C ASN A 34 -9.06 -3.56 -12.12
N GLY A 35 -7.89 -3.11 -11.66
CA GLY A 35 -7.39 -1.76 -11.90
C GLY A 35 -8.18 -0.65 -11.17
N LYS A 36 -8.90 -1.00 -10.10
CA LYS A 36 -9.69 -0.07 -9.28
C LYS A 36 -8.92 0.37 -8.04
N ALA A 37 -7.68 0.84 -8.22
CA ALA A 37 -6.79 1.25 -7.13
C ALA A 37 -7.39 2.34 -6.24
N ASP A 38 -8.07 3.35 -6.80
CA ASP A 38 -8.72 4.41 -6.02
C ASP A 38 -9.79 3.88 -5.05
N LEU A 39 -10.55 2.86 -5.48
CA LEU A 39 -11.58 2.24 -4.64
C LEU A 39 -10.95 1.39 -3.54
N ALA A 40 -9.88 0.66 -3.88
CA ALA A 40 -9.12 -0.09 -2.88
C ALA A 40 -8.50 0.86 -1.83
N MET A 41 -7.96 2.00 -2.26
CA MET A 41 -7.40 3.02 -1.36
C MET A 41 -8.46 3.58 -0.40
N LYS A 42 -9.68 3.85 -0.88
CA LYS A 42 -10.80 4.28 -0.02
C LYS A 42 -11.13 3.27 1.08
N HIS A 43 -11.12 1.97 0.77
CA HIS A 43 -11.32 0.93 1.79
C HIS A 43 -10.17 0.89 2.81
N LEU A 44 -8.94 1.12 2.37
CA LEU A 44 -7.78 1.21 3.24
C LEU A 44 -7.86 2.42 4.19
N GLU A 45 -8.21 3.60 3.66
CA GLU A 45 -8.40 4.83 4.44
C GLU A 45 -9.55 4.69 5.46
N ALA A 46 -10.64 4.05 5.06
CA ALA A 46 -11.73 3.71 5.96
C ALA A 46 -11.24 2.79 7.08
N ALA A 47 -10.46 1.74 6.75
CA ALA A 47 -9.89 0.85 7.76
C ALA A 47 -8.92 1.58 8.70
N PHE A 48 -8.13 2.52 8.19
CA PHE A 48 -7.27 3.38 9.01
C PHE A 48 -8.10 4.21 10.01
N SER A 49 -9.17 4.86 9.53
CA SER A 49 -10.05 5.69 10.34
C SER A 49 -10.80 4.88 11.41
N ASP A 50 -11.23 3.67 11.06
CA ASP A 50 -11.92 2.73 11.96
C ASP A 50 -10.97 2.12 13.01
N SER A 51 -9.65 2.07 12.74
CA SER A 51 -8.65 1.34 13.55
C SER A 51 -8.29 1.97 14.89
N ALA A 52 -8.86 3.14 15.25
CA ALA A 52 -8.62 3.82 16.52
C ALA A 52 -8.90 2.94 17.76
N GLU A 53 -9.72 1.89 17.61
CA GLU A 53 -10.07 0.97 18.70
C GLU A 53 -9.38 -0.41 18.65
N ASN A 54 -8.79 -0.85 17.51
CA ASN A 54 -8.25 -2.21 17.36
C ASN A 54 -7.12 -2.31 16.32
N LYS A 55 -5.96 -1.71 16.57
CA LYS A 55 -4.80 -1.80 15.65
C LYS A 55 -4.27 -3.24 15.47
N ASP A 56 -4.41 -4.08 16.49
CA ASP A 56 -3.87 -5.45 16.50
C ASP A 56 -4.62 -6.42 15.56
N GLU A 57 -5.82 -6.05 15.08
CA GLU A 57 -6.62 -6.89 14.18
C GLU A 57 -6.25 -6.72 12.70
N TRP A 58 -5.58 -5.61 12.35
CA TRP A 58 -5.29 -5.24 10.97
C TRP A 58 -3.84 -5.58 10.61
N SER A 59 -3.64 -6.77 10.07
CA SER A 59 -2.41 -7.12 9.33
C SER A 59 -2.71 -7.22 7.84
N TRP A 60 -2.02 -6.40 7.04
CA TRP A 60 -2.16 -6.41 5.59
C TRP A 60 -1.30 -7.53 4.99
N SER A 61 -1.87 -8.37 4.13
CA SER A 61 -1.10 -9.42 3.46
C SER A 61 -0.05 -8.83 2.51
N SER A 62 1.09 -9.51 2.35
CA SER A 62 2.11 -9.11 1.37
C SER A 62 1.56 -9.08 -0.06
N GLU A 63 0.59 -9.93 -0.36
CA GLU A 63 -0.15 -9.93 -1.64
C GLU A 63 -0.91 -8.60 -1.85
N LEU A 64 -1.64 -8.13 -0.84
CA LEU A 64 -2.36 -6.86 -0.94
C LEU A 64 -1.39 -5.69 -1.13
N VAL A 65 -0.31 -5.66 -0.34
CA VAL A 65 0.72 -4.61 -0.43
C VAL A 65 1.36 -4.59 -1.81
N SER A 66 1.77 -5.74 -2.33
CA SER A 66 2.40 -5.84 -3.65
C SER A 66 1.45 -5.46 -4.79
N LEU A 67 0.15 -5.81 -4.70
CA LEU A 67 -0.85 -5.42 -5.69
C LEU A 67 -1.11 -3.91 -5.74
N PHE A 68 -1.10 -3.22 -4.59
CA PHE A 68 -1.16 -1.76 -4.54
C PHE A 68 0.01 -1.15 -5.30
N PHE A 69 1.24 -1.54 -4.94
CA PHE A 69 2.43 -1.02 -5.62
C PHE A 69 2.49 -1.36 -7.11
N LEU A 70 2.05 -2.55 -7.51
CA LEU A 70 1.96 -2.90 -8.93
C LEU A 70 1.01 -1.97 -9.69
N ASN A 71 -0.10 -1.56 -9.07
CA ASN A 71 -1.02 -0.60 -9.67
C ASN A 71 -0.39 0.81 -9.74
N PHE A 72 0.26 1.27 -8.67
CA PHE A 72 0.93 2.57 -8.66
C PHE A 72 2.08 2.65 -9.66
N GLU A 73 2.92 1.61 -9.76
CA GLU A 73 4.01 1.52 -10.72
C GLU A 73 3.48 1.58 -12.16
N LYS A 74 2.45 0.79 -12.49
CA LYS A 74 1.81 0.80 -13.83
C LYS A 74 1.19 2.15 -14.16
N ALA A 75 0.58 2.81 -13.17
CA ALA A 75 -0.03 4.13 -13.31
C ALA A 75 1.00 5.28 -13.28
N LYS A 76 2.27 4.99 -12.95
CA LYS A 76 3.31 5.99 -12.65
C LYS A 76 2.90 6.95 -11.53
N ASP A 77 2.08 6.46 -10.60
CA ASP A 77 1.48 7.23 -9.53
C ASP A 77 2.36 7.20 -8.26
N VAL A 78 3.34 8.10 -8.24
CA VAL A 78 4.23 8.28 -7.09
C VAL A 78 3.48 8.83 -5.87
N ASP A 79 2.50 9.69 -6.07
CA ASP A 79 1.81 10.35 -4.97
C ASP A 79 0.92 9.35 -4.22
N GLY A 80 0.18 8.51 -4.97
CA GLY A 80 -0.57 7.38 -4.40
C GLY A 80 0.31 6.36 -3.67
N ALA A 81 1.48 6.04 -4.22
CA ALA A 81 2.44 5.14 -3.56
C ALA A 81 3.01 5.74 -2.26
N GLU A 82 3.31 7.03 -2.22
CA GLU A 82 3.77 7.71 -1.00
C GLU A 82 2.67 7.79 0.06
N ASP A 83 1.45 8.10 -0.32
CA ASP A 83 0.31 8.12 0.61
C ASP A 83 0.02 6.72 1.15
N PHE A 84 0.16 5.68 0.32
CA PHE A 84 0.06 4.29 0.76
C PHE A 84 1.15 3.92 1.78
N CYS A 85 2.41 4.32 1.54
CA CYS A 85 3.52 4.14 2.50
C CYS A 85 3.24 4.83 3.84
N LYS A 86 2.71 6.08 3.81
CA LYS A 86 2.34 6.79 5.04
C LYS A 86 1.28 6.04 5.82
N ILE A 87 0.22 5.57 5.14
CA ILE A 87 -0.85 4.78 5.73
C ILE A 87 -0.27 3.50 6.34
N LEU A 88 0.44 2.68 5.56
CA LEU A 88 1.09 1.42 5.99
C LEU A 88 1.98 1.58 7.23
N SER A 89 2.74 2.67 7.30
CA SER A 89 3.67 2.94 8.40
C SER A 89 3.02 3.01 9.79
N ASN A 90 1.70 3.20 9.83
CA ASN A 90 0.93 3.22 11.08
C ASN A 90 0.72 1.85 11.73
N TRP A 91 0.87 0.75 10.97
CA TRP A 91 0.73 -0.62 11.47
C TRP A 91 2.07 -1.36 11.57
N LYS A 92 2.95 -1.17 10.59
CA LYS A 92 4.30 -1.77 10.61
C LYS A 92 5.35 -0.82 10.04
N PRO A 93 6.60 -0.86 10.53
CA PRO A 93 7.72 -0.21 9.85
C PRO A 93 7.80 -0.67 8.38
N LEU A 94 8.17 0.25 7.48
CA LEU A 94 8.38 -0.09 6.07
C LEU A 94 9.61 -1.00 5.96
N ASP A 95 9.42 -2.15 5.31
CA ASP A 95 10.48 -3.14 5.06
C ASP A 95 11.19 -2.89 3.71
N SER A 96 12.26 -3.64 3.47
CA SER A 96 13.06 -3.56 2.25
C SER A 96 12.21 -3.77 0.99
N GLU A 97 11.26 -4.72 1.02
CA GLU A 97 10.37 -5.01 -0.10
C GLU A 97 9.46 -3.81 -0.42
N THR A 98 8.83 -3.24 0.62
CA THR A 98 7.96 -2.06 0.48
C THR A 98 8.72 -0.87 -0.09
N MET A 99 9.94 -0.61 0.40
CA MET A 99 10.77 0.49 -0.13
C MET A 99 11.26 0.22 -1.55
N SER A 100 11.60 -1.03 -1.89
CA SER A 100 11.96 -1.41 -3.26
C SER A 100 10.81 -1.10 -4.24
N PHE A 101 9.57 -1.46 -3.87
CA PHE A 101 8.39 -1.14 -4.68
C PHE A 101 8.15 0.37 -4.84
N LEU A 102 8.33 1.15 -3.78
CA LEU A 102 8.24 2.60 -3.86
C LEU A 102 9.28 3.16 -4.84
N ILE A 103 10.54 2.73 -4.74
CA ILE A 103 11.62 3.19 -5.63
C ILE A 103 11.33 2.78 -7.09
N LYS A 104 10.79 1.58 -7.34
CA LYS A 104 10.35 1.15 -8.68
C LYS A 104 9.27 2.07 -9.24
N THR A 105 8.33 2.51 -8.41
CA THR A 105 7.30 3.48 -8.82
C THR A 105 7.90 4.83 -9.21
N TYR A 106 8.87 5.34 -8.44
CA TYR A 106 9.63 6.54 -8.82
C TYR A 106 10.37 6.38 -10.15
N ALA A 107 11.05 5.24 -10.33
CA ALA A 107 11.78 4.94 -11.56
C ALA A 107 10.85 4.85 -12.78
N ALA A 108 9.71 4.17 -12.66
CA ALA A 108 8.70 4.06 -13.71
C ALA A 108 8.09 5.42 -14.10
N ALA A 109 7.95 6.31 -13.12
CA ALA A 109 7.48 7.69 -13.31
C ALA A 109 8.58 8.66 -13.77
N GLU A 110 9.84 8.20 -13.91
CA GLU A 110 11.00 9.04 -14.24
C GLU A 110 11.16 10.23 -13.26
N LYS A 111 10.74 10.05 -12.01
CA LYS A 111 10.83 11.05 -10.94
C LYS A 111 12.03 10.75 -10.05
N THR A 112 12.64 11.80 -9.53
CA THR A 112 13.73 11.71 -8.55
C THR A 112 13.24 11.94 -7.12
N CYS A 113 13.94 11.34 -6.17
CA CYS A 113 13.81 11.55 -4.73
C CYS A 113 15.23 11.63 -4.14
N PRO A 114 15.85 12.81 -4.08
CA PRO A 114 17.22 12.98 -3.57
C PRO A 114 17.44 12.50 -2.13
N GLU A 115 16.36 12.42 -1.34
CA GLU A 115 16.38 11.98 0.06
C GLU A 115 16.22 10.45 0.20
N MET A 116 16.08 9.70 -0.90
CA MET A 116 15.75 8.26 -0.84
C MET A 116 16.82 7.45 -0.08
N ARG A 117 18.10 7.78 -0.26
CA ARG A 117 19.20 7.12 0.49
C ARG A 117 19.11 7.38 1.99
N VAL A 118 18.74 8.60 2.38
CA VAL A 118 18.53 8.98 3.78
C VAL A 118 17.35 8.20 4.37
N ARG A 119 16.24 8.11 3.63
CA ARG A 119 15.06 7.32 4.04
C ARG A 119 15.39 5.86 4.27
N LEU A 120 16.10 5.20 3.35
CA LEU A 120 16.52 3.80 3.51
C LEU A 120 17.38 3.61 4.77
N SER A 121 18.30 4.53 5.04
CA SER A 121 19.12 4.51 6.25
C SER A 121 18.28 4.71 7.53
N GLN A 122 17.31 5.63 7.53
CA GLN A 122 16.40 5.86 8.66
C GLN A 122 15.57 4.62 9.00
N HIS A 123 15.15 3.87 7.97
CA HIS A 123 14.44 2.60 8.13
C HIS A 123 15.36 1.39 8.38
N GLN A 124 16.68 1.61 8.48
CA GLN A 124 17.69 0.54 8.65
C GLN A 124 17.62 -0.52 7.55
N ILE A 125 17.28 -0.11 6.34
CA ILE A 125 17.16 -1.01 5.18
C ILE A 125 18.52 -1.15 4.53
N GLU A 126 18.98 -2.40 4.42
CA GLU A 126 20.18 -2.74 3.67
C GLU A 126 19.96 -2.47 2.17
N VAL A 127 20.92 -1.77 1.56
CA VAL A 127 20.89 -1.46 0.14
C VAL A 127 21.43 -2.67 -0.63
N SER A 128 20.53 -3.49 -1.16
CA SER A 128 20.88 -4.58 -2.08
C SER A 128 21.39 -4.04 -3.43
N GLU A 129 22.01 -4.89 -4.24
CA GLU A 129 22.42 -4.51 -5.61
C GLU A 129 21.25 -3.99 -6.45
N GLU A 130 20.07 -4.63 -6.34
CA GLU A 130 18.84 -4.19 -7.03
C GLU A 130 18.44 -2.77 -6.62
N ILE A 131 18.40 -2.49 -5.31
CA ILE A 131 18.06 -1.16 -4.79
C ILE A 131 19.13 -0.14 -5.23
N GLN A 132 20.41 -0.52 -5.17
CA GLN A 132 21.50 0.36 -5.58
C GLN A 132 21.40 0.77 -7.05
N ASP A 133 21.00 -0.14 -7.93
CA ASP A 133 20.80 0.15 -9.35
C ASP A 133 19.62 1.08 -9.59
N LEU A 134 18.50 0.85 -8.91
CA LEU A 134 17.35 1.76 -8.98
C LEU A 134 17.68 3.17 -8.46
N LEU A 135 18.47 3.25 -7.38
CA LEU A 135 18.89 4.53 -6.78
C LEU A 135 19.77 5.37 -7.71
N LYS A 136 20.50 4.79 -8.67
CA LYS A 136 21.25 5.58 -9.67
C LYS A 136 20.34 6.47 -10.51
N THR A 137 19.07 6.07 -10.68
CA THR A 137 18.08 6.80 -11.46
C THR A 137 17.23 7.70 -10.56
N VAL A 138 16.77 7.18 -9.41
CA VAL A 138 15.85 7.89 -8.52
C VAL A 138 16.58 8.89 -7.61
N CYS A 139 17.81 8.61 -7.22
CA CYS A 139 18.61 9.41 -6.29
C CYS A 139 20.05 9.56 -6.82
N PRO A 140 20.23 10.24 -7.98
CA PRO A 140 21.53 10.44 -8.61
C PRO A 140 22.47 11.32 -7.78
#